data_AF-A0A9D4FJU6-F1
#
_entry.id   AF-A0A9D4FJU6-F1
#
_cell.length_a   1.000
_cell.length_b   1.000
_cell.length_c   1.000
_cell.angle_alpha   90.00
_cell.angle_beta   90.00
_cell.angle_gamma   90.00
#
_symmetry.space_group_name_H-M   'P 1'
#
loop_
_entity.id
_entity.type
_entity.pdbx_description
1 polymer ?
#
loop_
_entity_poly.entity_id
_entity_poly.type
_entity_poly.pdbx_seq_one_letter_code
_entity_poly.pdbx_strand_id
1 'polypeptide(L)'
;MTKAKTLQPPSGELKLTWPMDVHVTKNGQVLVCCCGSKEIVQLNKEGKKILGRIAVSGSPACVCFSKKRGMLLVGLNASNKIQVFKTRQLEFLN
;
A
#
# COMPACT_ATOMS: atom_id res chain seq x y z
N MET A 1 20.54 -4.98 -34.40
CA MET A 1 20.09 -5.65 -33.16
C MET A 1 20.28 -4.70 -32.00
N THR A 2 19.21 -4.06 -31.53
CA THR A 2 19.30 -3.08 -30.43
C THR A 2 19.35 -3.86 -29.12
N LYS A 3 20.45 -3.72 -28.35
CA LYS A 3 20.56 -4.36 -27.03
C LYS A 3 19.46 -3.83 -26.12
N ALA A 4 18.68 -4.73 -25.52
CA ALA A 4 17.72 -4.37 -24.48
C ALA A 4 18.49 -3.73 -23.30
N LYS A 5 18.11 -2.51 -22.93
CA LYS A 5 18.71 -1.81 -21.80
C LYS A 5 18.08 -2.38 -20.53
N THR A 6 18.86 -3.12 -19.76
CA THR A 6 18.40 -3.63 -18.46
C THR A 6 18.04 -2.45 -17.57
N LEU A 7 16.76 -2.33 -17.21
CA LEU A 7 16.31 -1.34 -16.22
C LEU A 7 16.80 -1.81 -14.86
N GLN A 8 17.92 -1.26 -14.37
CA GLN A 8 18.23 -1.36 -12.95
C GLN A 8 17.16 -0.57 -12.18
N PRO A 9 16.61 -1.12 -11.07
CA PRO A 9 15.65 -0.39 -10.27
C PRO A 9 16.29 0.93 -9.81
N PRO A 10 15.73 2.08 -10.18
CA PRO A 10 16.45 3.36 -10.15
C PRO A 10 16.71 3.91 -8.74
N SER A 11 16.22 3.28 -7.66
CA SER A 11 16.16 3.97 -6.37
C SER A 11 15.95 3.09 -5.13
N GLY A 12 16.79 2.06 -4.93
CA GLY A 12 16.84 1.29 -3.67
C GLY A 12 15.60 0.42 -3.40
N GLU A 13 15.74 -0.50 -2.45
CA GLU A 13 14.68 -1.43 -2.04
C GLU A 13 14.27 -1.16 -0.59
N LEU A 14 12.96 -1.12 -0.34
CA LEU A 14 12.42 -1.07 1.01
C LEU A 14 11.99 -2.49 1.41
N LYS A 15 12.54 -2.99 2.52
CA LYS A 15 12.20 -4.32 3.02
C LYS A 15 10.82 -4.31 3.68
N LEU A 16 9.86 -4.98 3.06
CA LEU A 16 8.51 -5.21 3.55
C LEU A 16 8.24 -6.72 3.66
N THR A 17 7.31 -7.13 4.52
CA THR A 17 7.01 -8.56 4.75
C THR A 17 5.87 -9.01 3.84
N TRP A 18 6.23 -9.70 2.75
CA TRP A 18 5.31 -10.18 1.70
C TRP A 18 4.38 -9.08 1.15
N PRO A 19 4.94 -8.10 0.43
CA PRO A 19 4.12 -7.09 -0.26
C PRO A 19 3.31 -7.75 -1.39
N MET A 20 1.99 -7.51 -1.41
CA MET A 20 1.06 -8.11 -2.38
C MET A 20 0.55 -7.14 -3.43
N ASP A 21 0.28 -5.89 -3.03
CA ASP A 21 -0.34 -4.88 -3.87
C ASP A 21 0.17 -3.50 -3.48
N VAL A 22 0.20 -2.58 -4.44
CA VAL A 22 0.63 -1.19 -4.26
C VAL A 22 -0.39 -0.26 -4.90
N HIS A 23 -0.87 0.71 -4.12
CA HIS A 23 -1.76 1.76 -4.60
C HIS A 23 -1.10 3.13 -4.47
N VAL A 24 -1.04 3.87 -5.57
CA VAL A 24 -0.58 5.27 -5.58
C VAL A 24 -1.79 6.18 -5.68
N THR A 25 -2.00 7.00 -4.66
CA THR A 25 -3.08 7.98 -4.64
C THR A 25 -2.79 9.14 -5.61
N LYS A 26 -3.82 9.90 -6.00
CA LYS A 26 -3.65 11.12 -6.82
C LYS A 26 -2.70 12.16 -6.19
N ASN A 27 -2.52 12.12 -4.87
CA ASN A 27 -1.68 13.05 -4.12
C ASN A 27 -0.21 12.57 -4.04
N GLY A 28 0.10 11.41 -4.62
CA GLY A 28 1.42 10.78 -4.61
C GLY A 28 1.70 9.91 -3.39
N GLN A 29 0.77 9.76 -2.44
CA GLN A 29 0.96 8.81 -1.32
C GLN A 29 0.93 7.38 -1.85
N VAL A 30 1.82 6.54 -1.35
CA VAL A 30 1.94 5.13 -1.73
C VAL A 30 1.47 4.27 -0.57
N LEU A 31 0.58 3.33 -0.85
CA LEU A 31 0.06 2.36 0.11
C LEU A 31 0.40 0.96 -0.36
N VAL A 32 0.96 0.13 0.53
CA VAL A 32 1.40 -1.22 0.23
C VAL A 32 0.69 -2.22 1.14
N CYS A 33 0.03 -3.21 0.56
CA CYS A 33 -0.49 -4.36 1.32
C CYS A 33 0.66 -5.28 1.70
N CYS A 34 0.88 -5.47 3.00
CA CYS A 34 1.87 -6.42 3.50
C CYS A 34 1.17 -7.61 4.17
N CYS A 35 1.04 -8.70 3.43
CA CYS A 35 0.30 -9.88 3.85
C CYS A 35 0.94 -10.55 5.07
N GLY A 36 2.27 -10.65 5.09
CA GLY A 36 3.01 -11.34 6.15
C GLY A 36 2.99 -10.60 7.49
N SER A 37 2.87 -9.26 7.47
CA SER A 37 2.75 -8.44 8.68
C SER A 37 1.32 -7.99 9.01
N LYS A 38 0.31 -8.41 8.23
CA LYS A 38 -1.12 -8.06 8.43
C LYS A 38 -1.35 -6.55 8.55
N GLU A 39 -0.70 -5.78 7.67
CA GLU A 39 -0.75 -4.32 7.70
C GLU A 39 -0.81 -3.70 6.30
N ILE A 40 -1.30 -2.47 6.24
CA ILE A 40 -1.06 -1.56 5.13
C ILE A 40 0.05 -0.61 5.53
N VAL A 41 1.11 -0.54 4.73
CA VAL A 41 2.24 0.35 4.95
C VAL A 41 2.08 1.58 4.06
N GLN A 42 2.12 2.76 4.66
CA GLN A 42 2.17 4.01 3.91
C GLN A 42 3.62 4.42 3.72
N LEU A 43 3.98 4.76 2.47
CA LEU A 43 5.28 5.32 2.13
C LEU A 43 5.15 6.79 1.74
N ASN A 44 6.28 7.49 1.79
CA ASN A 44 6.42 8.80 1.18
C ASN A 44 6.24 8.74 -0.35
N LYS A 45 6.14 9.91 -0.98
CA LYS A 45 5.87 10.02 -2.42
C LYS A 45 6.96 9.40 -3.29
N GLU A 46 8.17 9.32 -2.74
CA GLU A 46 9.33 8.73 -3.38
C GLU A 46 9.41 7.20 -3.18
N GLY A 47 8.53 6.60 -2.37
CA GLY A 47 8.52 5.15 -2.09
C GLY A 47 9.70 4.64 -1.27
N LYS A 48 10.42 5.53 -0.57
CA LYS A 48 11.70 5.23 0.10
C LYS A 48 11.60 5.15 1.63
N LYS A 49 10.57 5.76 2.22
CA LYS A 49 10.43 5.89 3.67
C LYS A 49 9.03 5.50 4.11
N ILE A 50 8.94 4.69 5.16
CA ILE A 50 7.68 4.35 5.83
C ILE A 50 7.22 5.57 6.65
N LEU A 51 6.00 6.04 6.38
CA LEU A 51 5.34 7.12 7.10
C LEU A 51 4.41 6.60 8.19
N GLY A 52 3.81 5.43 7.97
CA GLY A 52 2.82 4.89 8.89
C GLY A 52 2.44 3.45 8.54
N ARG A 53 1.72 2.83 9.48
CA ARG A 53 1.20 1.46 9.36
C ARG A 53 -0.24 1.42 9.83
N ILE A 54 -1.07 0.67 9.12
CA ILE A 54 -2.46 0.41 9.48
C ILE A 54 -2.59 -1.08 9.73
N ALA A 55 -2.86 -1.48 10.96
CA ALA A 55 -3.16 -2.87 11.27
C ALA A 55 -4.50 -3.26 10.63
N VAL A 56 -4.54 -4.45 10.03
CA VAL A 56 -5.77 -5.05 9.50
C VAL A 56 -6.07 -6.36 10.22
N SER A 57 -7.32 -6.83 10.16
CA SER A 57 -7.76 -8.00 10.91
C SER A 57 -7.40 -9.34 10.24
N GLY A 58 -6.67 -9.34 9.14
CA GLY A 58 -6.40 -10.54 8.33
C GLY A 58 -5.23 -10.36 7.37
N SER A 59 -5.19 -11.20 6.33
CA SER A 59 -4.15 -11.18 5.29
C SER A 59 -4.54 -10.22 4.16
N PRO A 60 -3.99 -8.98 4.11
CA PRO A 60 -4.31 -8.04 3.04
C PRO A 60 -3.72 -8.51 1.71
N ALA A 61 -4.56 -8.56 0.69
CA ALA A 61 -4.18 -8.95 -0.66
C ALA A 61 -4.26 -7.78 -1.66
N CYS A 62 -5.16 -6.83 -1.45
CA CYS A 62 -5.29 -5.65 -2.30
C CYS A 62 -5.81 -4.43 -1.52
N VAL A 63 -5.48 -3.23 -2.03
CA VAL A 63 -5.87 -1.95 -1.39
C VAL A 63 -6.33 -0.93 -2.41
N CYS A 64 -7.38 -0.18 -2.07
CA CYS A 64 -7.88 0.92 -2.88
C CYS A 64 -8.28 2.11 -2.00
N PHE A 65 -7.81 3.30 -2.37
CA PHE A 65 -8.16 4.54 -1.69
C PHE A 65 -9.13 5.37 -2.54
N SER A 66 -10.24 5.80 -1.93
CA SER A 66 -11.21 6.69 -2.57
C SER A 66 -11.32 8.00 -1.79
N LYS A 67 -10.64 9.05 -2.26
CA LYS A 67 -10.76 10.41 -1.70
C LYS A 67 -12.21 10.89 -1.70
N LYS A 68 -12.95 10.66 -2.79
CA LYS A 68 -14.36 11.06 -2.94
C LYS A 68 -15.25 10.44 -1.84
N ARG A 69 -14.97 9.20 -1.44
CA ARG A 69 -15.74 8.48 -0.41
C ARG A 69 -15.14 8.61 0.99
N GLY A 70 -13.93 9.17 1.13
CA GLY A 70 -13.19 9.24 2.39
C GLY A 70 -12.93 7.86 2.98
N MET A 71 -12.59 6.89 2.14
CA MET A 71 -12.46 5.48 2.53
C MET A 71 -11.20 4.82 1.96
N LEU A 72 -10.60 3.97 2.78
CA LEU A 72 -9.63 2.96 2.36
C LEU A 72 -10.33 1.60 2.40
N LEU A 73 -10.22 0.85 1.31
CA LEU A 73 -10.80 -0.48 1.15
C LEU A 73 -9.65 -1.47 1.06
N VAL A 74 -9.69 -2.52 1.89
CA VAL A 74 -8.67 -3.57 1.92
C VAL A 74 -9.34 -4.92 1.71
N GLY A 75 -8.92 -5.63 0.66
CA GLY A 75 -9.34 -7.00 0.43
C GLY A 75 -8.53 -7.97 1.27
N LEU A 76 -9.20 -8.80 2.07
CA LEU A 76 -8.59 -9.82 2.91
C LEU A 76 -8.83 -11.20 2.30
N ASN A 77 -7.78 -11.82 1.74
CA ASN A 77 -7.95 -13.06 0.97
C ASN A 77 -8.28 -14.27 1.86
N ALA A 78 -7.60 -14.42 3.00
CA ALA A 78 -7.77 -15.58 3.88
C ALA A 78 -9.15 -15.62 4.56
N SER A 79 -9.79 -14.47 4.73
CA SER A 79 -11.07 -14.34 5.43
C SER A 79 -12.26 -14.02 4.53
N ASN A 80 -12.06 -13.90 3.21
CA ASN A 80 -13.10 -13.56 2.22
C ASN A 80 -13.87 -12.28 2.56
N LYS A 81 -13.18 -11.27 3.12
CA LYS A 81 -13.80 -10.03 3.61
C LYS A 81 -13.16 -8.79 3.00
N ILE A 82 -13.94 -7.71 2.90
CA ILE A 82 -13.41 -6.36 2.70
C ILE A 82 -13.41 -5.65 4.05
N GLN A 83 -12.25 -5.13 4.46
CA GLN A 83 -12.14 -4.24 5.60
C GLN A 83 -12.14 -2.78 5.12
N VAL A 84 -12.94 -1.94 5.77
CA VAL A 84 -13.15 -0.55 5.39
C VAL A 84 -12.66 0.36 6.51
N PHE A 85 -11.79 1.33 6.18
CA PHE A 85 -11.35 2.37 7.10
C PHE A 85 -11.86 3.73 6.63
N LYS A 86 -12.38 4.54 7.56
CA LYS A 86 -12.69 5.95 7.29
C LYS A 86 -11.39 6.75 7.36
N THR A 87 -11.09 7.52 6.32
CA THR A 87 -9.77 8.18 6.20
C THR A 87 -9.55 9.25 7.25
N ARG A 88 -10.61 9.89 7.75
CA ARG A 88 -10.56 10.81 8.90
C ARG A 88 -10.05 10.18 10.21
N GLN A 89 -10.03 8.85 10.31
CA GLN A 89 -9.46 8.11 11.45
C GLN A 89 -7.99 7.74 11.23
N LEU A 90 -7.46 8.01 10.03
CA LEU A 90 -6.11 7.73 9.63
C LEU A 90 -5.44 9.08 9.40
N GLU A 91 -4.87 9.66 10.47
CA GLU A 91 -4.35 11.03 10.51
C GLU A 91 -3.35 11.37 9.39
N PHE A 92 -2.77 10.34 8.78
CA PHE A 92 -1.79 10.42 7.70
C PHE A 92 -2.39 10.25 6.28
N LEU A 93 -3.69 10.00 6.15
CA LEU A 93 -4.44 9.91 4.89
C LEU A 93 -5.39 11.12 4.73
N ASN A 94 -4.83 12.33 4.79
CA ASN A 94 -5.52 13.58 4.47
C ASN A 94 -5.29 14.02 3.01
#